data_AF-A0A7X7VVI0-F1
#
_entry.id   AF-A0A7X7VVI0-F1
#
_cell.length_a   1.000
_cell.length_b   1.000
_cell.length_c   1.000
_cell.angle_alpha   90.00
_cell.angle_beta   90.00
_cell.angle_gamma   90.00
#
_symmetry.space_group_name_H-M   'P 1'
#
loop_
_entity.id
_entity.type
_entity.pdbx_description
1 polymer ?
#
loop_
_entity_poly.entity_id
_entity_poly.type
_entity_poly.pdbx_seq_one_letter_code
_entity_poly.pdbx_strand_id
1 'polypeptide(L)'
;MLSRPRCGNTQKQEIWQTVNIQLDSDMRQKVLEGEYNVFTCAKCRVELPIDLPTMYHDMDGKLMIWLLPRDQTLERTIIGHDADAQSIFGVTHDGYRKRFVHLRL
;
A
#
# COMPACT_ATOMS: atom_id res chain seq x y z
N MET A 1 -1.41 4.77 14.83
CA MET A 1 -1.75 3.99 16.04
C MET A 1 -2.15 2.60 15.56
N LEU A 2 -1.35 1.53 15.78
CA LEU A 2 -1.74 0.20 15.30
C LEU A 2 -2.92 -0.33 16.13
N SER A 3 -4.11 -0.36 15.54
CA SER A 3 -5.25 -1.05 16.11
C SER A 3 -4.91 -2.54 16.21
N ARG A 4 -4.87 -3.08 17.44
CA ARG A 4 -4.73 -4.51 17.68
C ARG A 4 -6.10 -5.14 17.95
N PRO A 5 -6.30 -6.42 17.62
CA PRO A 5 -7.55 -7.11 17.93
C PRO A 5 -7.79 -7.13 19.43
N ARG A 6 -9.01 -6.79 19.87
CA ARG A 6 -9.40 -6.80 21.29
C ARG A 6 -9.24 -8.18 21.94
N CYS A 7 -9.25 -9.25 21.15
CA CYS A 7 -9.14 -10.63 21.62
C CYS A 7 -7.70 -11.09 21.92
N GLY A 8 -6.69 -10.26 21.63
CA GLY A 8 -5.28 -10.58 21.86
C GLY A 8 -4.69 -11.67 20.96
N ASN A 9 -5.42 -12.12 19.93
CA ASN A 9 -4.93 -13.15 19.01
C ASN A 9 -3.78 -12.62 18.14
N THR A 10 -2.73 -13.42 18.02
CA THR A 10 -1.64 -13.17 17.07
C THR A 10 -1.82 -14.08 15.87
N GLN A 11 -1.76 -13.51 14.66
CA GLN A 11 -1.78 -14.26 13.42
C GLN A 11 -0.82 -13.61 12.41
N LYS A 12 -0.32 -14.40 11.46
CA LYS A 12 0.41 -13.88 10.31
C LYS A 12 -0.59 -13.45 9.24
N GLN A 13 -0.22 -12.44 8.47
CA GLN A 13 -0.98 -11.96 7.33
C GLN A 13 -0.01 -11.44 6.28
N GLU A 14 -0.35 -11.66 5.02
CA GLU A 14 0.33 -11.06 3.89
C GLU A 14 0.00 -9.55 3.79
N ILE A 15 1.03 -8.76 3.51
CA ILE A 15 0.94 -7.31 3.39
C ILE A 15 1.50 -6.92 2.02
N TRP A 16 0.71 -6.15 1.28
CA TRP A 16 1.03 -5.66 -0.04
C TRP A 16 1.69 -4.28 0.07
N GLN A 17 3.01 -4.21 -0.08
CA GLN A 17 3.73 -2.94 -0.19
C GLN A 17 3.81 -2.44 -1.63
N THR A 18 3.76 -3.35 -2.59
CA THR A 18 3.71 -3.05 -4.03
C THR A 18 2.66 -3.94 -4.68
N VAL A 19 1.85 -3.35 -5.55
CA VAL A 19 0.82 -4.02 -6.34
C VAL A 19 1.09 -3.73 -7.80
N ASN A 20 1.34 -4.78 -8.59
CA ASN A 20 1.45 -4.69 -10.05
C ASN A 20 0.22 -5.33 -10.69
N ILE A 21 -0.62 -4.50 -11.33
CA ILE A 21 -1.91 -4.96 -11.83
C ILE A 21 -1.84 -5.80 -13.11
N GLN A 22 -0.70 -5.81 -13.81
CA GLN A 22 -0.48 -6.73 -14.92
C GLN A 22 -0.12 -8.14 -14.43
N LEU A 23 0.46 -8.26 -13.23
CA LEU A 23 0.80 -9.55 -12.62
C LEU A 23 -0.36 -10.12 -11.81
N ASP A 24 -1.18 -9.25 -11.23
CA ASP A 24 -2.38 -9.61 -10.47
C ASP A 24 -3.52 -8.65 -10.81
N SER A 25 -4.36 -9.08 -11.75
CA SER A 25 -5.49 -8.28 -12.24
C SER A 25 -6.59 -8.07 -11.19
N ASP A 26 -6.72 -8.98 -10.22
CA ASP A 26 -7.74 -8.90 -9.18
C ASP A 26 -7.39 -7.80 -8.18
N MET A 27 -6.09 -7.58 -7.95
CA MET A 27 -5.61 -6.52 -7.06
C MET A 27 -5.97 -5.11 -7.53
N ARG A 28 -6.25 -4.91 -8.82
CA ARG A 28 -6.74 -3.63 -9.32
C ARG A 28 -8.02 -3.22 -8.61
N GLN A 29 -9.01 -4.11 -8.58
CA GLN A 29 -10.32 -3.82 -8.00
C GLN A 29 -10.19 -3.62 -6.49
N LYS A 30 -9.46 -4.51 -5.81
CA LYS A 30 -9.23 -4.43 -4.35
C LYS A 30 -8.56 -3.12 -3.93
N VAL A 31 -7.57 -2.64 -4.70
CA VAL A 31 -6.93 -1.35 -4.41
C VAL A 31 -7.90 -0.18 -4.59
N LEU A 32 -8.72 -0.20 -5.65
CA LEU A 32 -9.71 0.85 -5.91
C LEU A 32 -10.84 0.86 -4.88
N GLU A 33 -11.23 -0.30 -4.36
CA GLU A 33 -12.28 -0.45 -3.34
C GLU A 33 -11.74 -0.25 -1.92
N GLY A 34 -10.42 -0.18 -1.73
CA GLY A 34 -9.80 -0.09 -0.40
C GLY A 34 -9.79 -1.43 0.36
N GLU A 35 -10.09 -2.54 -0.31
CA GLU A 35 -10.11 -3.92 0.22
C GLU A 35 -8.73 -4.60 0.16
N TYR A 36 -7.66 -3.81 0.20
CA TYR A 36 -6.28 -4.29 0.22
C TYR A 36 -5.67 -3.95 1.59
N ASN A 37 -4.74 -4.77 2.07
CA ASN A 37 -4.13 -4.59 3.38
C ASN A 37 -5.14 -4.45 4.53
N VAL A 38 -6.26 -5.18 4.47
CA VAL A 38 -7.23 -5.26 5.56
C VAL A 38 -6.89 -6.46 6.44
N PHE A 39 -6.64 -6.22 7.71
CA PHE A 39 -6.44 -7.28 8.69
C PHE A 39 -7.78 -7.82 9.17
N THR A 40 -8.04 -9.11 8.97
CA THR A 40 -9.24 -9.79 9.50
C THR A 40 -8.84 -10.82 10.55
N CYS A 41 -9.26 -10.60 11.80
CA CYS A 41 -8.92 -11.52 12.88
C CYS A 41 -9.64 -12.87 12.74
N ALA A 42 -8.92 -13.98 12.69
CA ALA A 42 -9.52 -15.31 12.58
C ALA A 42 -10.38 -15.71 13.81
N LYS A 43 -10.13 -15.09 14.97
CA LYS A 43 -10.81 -15.42 16.24
C LYS A 43 -12.05 -14.57 16.48
N CYS A 44 -11.94 -13.25 16.36
CA CYS A 44 -13.04 -12.33 16.70
C CYS A 44 -13.61 -11.58 15.49
N ARG A 45 -13.09 -11.84 14.28
CA ARG A 45 -13.55 -11.28 13.00
C ARG A 45 -13.57 -9.75 12.93
N VAL A 46 -12.80 -9.09 13.78
CA VAL A 46 -12.57 -7.64 13.64
C VAL A 46 -11.74 -7.40 12.40
N GLU A 47 -12.16 -6.41 11.62
CA GLU A 47 -11.46 -5.92 10.44
C GLU A 47 -10.79 -4.59 10.76
N LEU A 48 -9.51 -4.48 10.42
CA LEU A 48 -8.69 -3.32 10.73
C LEU A 48 -7.87 -2.97 9.49
N PRO A 49 -7.97 -1.76 8.93
CA PRO A 49 -7.09 -1.36 7.84
C PRO A 49 -5.64 -1.32 8.35
N ILE A 50 -4.73 -1.85 7.55
CA ILE A 50 -3.29 -1.73 7.78
C ILE A 50 -2.82 -0.53 6.95
N ASP A 51 -2.72 0.61 7.62
CA ASP A 51 -2.28 1.86 7.01
C ASP A 51 -0.75 1.86 6.82
N LEU A 52 -0.31 1.33 5.68
CA LEU A 52 1.08 1.42 5.22
C LEU A 52 1.16 2.06 3.83
N PRO A 53 2.26 2.79 3.54
CA PRO A 53 2.49 3.26 2.19
C PRO A 53 2.56 2.09 1.21
N THR A 54 1.75 2.16 0.15
CA THR A 54 1.63 1.10 -0.86
C THR A 54 1.81 1.70 -2.26
N MET A 55 2.61 1.03 -3.10
CA MET A 55 2.83 1.46 -4.48
C MET A 55 1.95 0.65 -5.45
N TYR A 56 1.07 1.33 -6.15
CA TYR A 56 0.27 0.79 -7.25
C TYR A 56 1.02 1.03 -8.57
N HIS A 57 1.20 -0.03 -9.35
CA HIS A 57 1.90 -0.02 -10.63
C HIS A 57 1.00 -0.54 -11.74
N ASP A 58 0.74 0.32 -12.71
CA ASP A 58 0.09 0.01 -13.98
C ASP A 58 1.06 0.28 -15.12
N MET A 59 1.62 -0.78 -15.69
CA MET A 59 2.60 -0.70 -16.77
C MET A 59 1.98 -0.25 -18.08
N ASP A 60 0.80 -0.77 -18.43
CA ASP A 60 0.11 -0.45 -19.68
C ASP A 60 -0.30 1.03 -19.71
N GLY A 61 -0.85 1.53 -18.60
CA GLY A 61 -1.21 2.93 -18.43
C GLY A 61 -0.04 3.86 -18.13
N LYS A 62 1.18 3.32 -18.01
CA LYS A 62 2.40 3.98 -17.56
C LYS A 62 2.13 4.87 -16.33
N LEU A 63 1.57 4.27 -15.29
CA LEU A 63 1.09 4.97 -14.10
C LEU A 63 1.63 4.30 -12.83
N MET A 64 2.21 5.12 -11.96
CA MET A 64 2.59 4.74 -10.61
C MET A 64 1.88 5.64 -9.60
N ILE A 65 1.22 5.05 -8.62
CA ILE A 65 0.54 5.77 -7.55
C ILE A 65 1.05 5.28 -6.21
N TRP A 66 1.56 6.19 -5.38
CA TRP A 66 1.85 5.91 -3.98
C TRP A 66 0.65 6.30 -3.13
N LEU A 67 0.03 5.30 -2.52
CA LEU A 67 -1.06 5.42 -1.57
C LEU A 67 -0.45 5.61 -0.19
N LEU A 68 -0.59 6.80 0.38
CA LEU A 68 0.04 7.20 1.63
C LEU A 68 -0.98 7.18 2.78
N PRO A 69 -0.63 6.68 3.98
CA PRO A 69 -1.44 6.88 5.17
C PRO A 69 -1.70 8.36 5.43
N ARG A 70 -2.86 8.68 6.00
CA ARG A 70 -3.33 10.07 6.22
C ARG A 70 -2.32 10.94 6.99
N ASP A 71 -1.62 10.35 7.95
CA ASP A 71 -0.67 11.01 8.84
C ASP A 71 0.79 10.89 8.39
N GLN A 72 1.06 10.30 7.22
CA GLN A 72 2.39 10.14 6.67
C GLN A 72 2.71 11.22 5.62
N THR A 73 3.81 11.92 5.84
CA THR A 73 4.42 12.83 4.86
C THR A 73 5.19 12.03 3.81
N LEU A 74 5.18 12.51 2.57
CA LEU A 74 5.97 11.95 1.48
C LEU A 74 7.45 11.75 1.85
N GLU A 75 8.04 12.72 2.54
CA GLU A 75 9.43 12.68 3.01
C GLU A 75 9.70 11.48 3.92
N ARG A 76 8.80 11.19 4.89
CA ARG A 76 8.90 10.00 5.76
C ARG A 76 8.75 8.70 5.00
N THR A 77 7.91 8.68 3.98
CA THR A 77 7.76 7.50 3.11
C THR A 77 9.00 7.30 2.26
N ILE A 78 9.67 8.37 1.80
CA ILE A 78 10.93 8.27 1.04
C ILE A 78 12.07 7.83 1.98
N ILE A 79 12.21 8.49 3.13
CA ILE A 79 13.31 8.27 4.10
C ILE A 79 13.27 6.87 4.72
N GLY A 80 12.07 6.31 4.97
CA GLY A 80 11.93 4.95 5.52
C GLY A 80 12.39 3.83 4.58
N HIS A 81 12.59 4.14 3.30
CA HIS A 81 13.00 3.21 2.26
C HIS A 81 14.42 3.53 1.72
N ASP A 82 15.22 4.34 2.42
CA ASP A 82 16.42 5.06 1.94
C ASP A 82 17.61 4.25 1.38
N ALA A 83 17.58 2.92 1.32
CA ALA A 83 18.53 2.21 0.46
C ALA A 83 18.02 2.11 -1.00
N ASP A 84 16.71 2.07 -1.19
CA ASP A 84 16.03 1.84 -2.47
C ASP A 84 15.05 2.96 -2.84
N ALA A 85 14.84 3.96 -2.00
CA ALA A 85 13.92 5.05 -2.29
C ALA A 85 14.26 5.80 -3.59
N GLN A 86 15.55 5.93 -3.95
CA GLN A 86 15.90 6.44 -5.28
C GLN A 86 15.47 5.48 -6.41
N SER A 87 15.59 4.16 -6.24
CA SER A 87 15.17 3.19 -7.27
C SER A 87 13.64 3.05 -7.36
N ILE A 88 12.95 3.15 -6.21
CA ILE A 88 11.48 3.06 -6.06
C ILE A 88 10.82 4.37 -6.50
N PHE A 89 11.25 5.53 -5.99
CA PHE A 89 10.62 6.83 -6.28
C PHE A 89 11.13 7.49 -7.57
N GLY A 90 12.31 7.13 -8.06
CA GLY A 90 12.64 7.40 -9.45
C GLY A 90 14.11 7.36 -9.82
N VAL A 91 14.54 6.23 -10.39
CA VAL A 91 15.47 6.16 -11.53
C VAL A 91 15.20 4.76 -12.13
N THR A 92 14.31 4.53 -13.10
CA THR A 92 14.51 4.71 -14.56
C THR A 92 13.24 4.27 -15.34
N HIS A 93 12.06 4.84 -15.05
CA HIS A 93 10.84 4.58 -15.85
C HIS A 93 10.42 5.82 -16.63
N ASP A 94 11.18 6.13 -17.69
CA ASP A 94 10.89 7.25 -18.57
C ASP A 94 9.47 7.10 -19.19
N GLY A 95 8.67 8.16 -19.11
CA GLY A 95 7.29 8.17 -19.60
C GLY A 95 6.19 7.72 -18.63
N TYR A 96 6.49 7.39 -17.37
CA TYR A 96 5.45 7.10 -16.36
C TYR A 96 4.92 8.37 -15.68
N ARG A 97 3.60 8.47 -15.56
CA ARG A 97 2.95 9.45 -14.69
C ARG A 97 3.03 8.97 -13.25
N LYS A 98 3.55 9.82 -12.38
CA LYS A 98 3.67 9.54 -10.93
C LYS A 98 2.63 10.34 -10.15
N ARG A 99 1.98 9.71 -9.17
CA ARG A 99 0.99 10.34 -8.28
C ARG A 99 1.21 9.92 -6.84
N PHE A 100 0.95 10.84 -5.92
CA PHE A 100 0.94 10.59 -4.49
C PHE A 100 -0.46 10.92 -4.00
N VAL A 101 -1.11 9.96 -3.34
CA VAL A 101 -2.49 10.08 -2.91
C VAL A 101 -2.56 9.67 -1.45
N HIS A 102 -2.98 10.60 -0.59
CA HIS A 102 -3.31 10.28 0.80
C HIS A 102 -4.63 9.54 0.86
N LEU A 103 -4.63 8.40 1.53
CA LEU A 103 -5.84 7.61 1.78
C LEU A 103 -6.79 8.40 2.68
N ARG A 104 -8.01 8.58 2.19
CA ARG A 104 -9.13 9.16 2.94
C ARG A 104 -9.99 8.00 3.45
N LEU A 105 -9.63 7.42 4.59
CA LEU A 105 -10.57 6.58 5.36
C LEU A 105 -11.65 7.44 5.99
#